data_AF-A0A7C7VMN1-F1
#
_entry.id   AF-A0A7C7VMN1-F1
#
_cell.length_a   1.000
_cell.length_b   1.000
_cell.length_c   1.000
_cell.angle_alpha   90.00
_cell.angle_beta   90.00
_cell.angle_gamma   90.00
#
_symmetry.space_group_name_H-M   'P 1'
#
loop_
_entity.id
_entity.type
_entity.pdbx_description
1 polymer ?
#
loop_
_entity_poly.entity_id
_entity_poly.type
_entity_poly.pdbx_seq_one_letter_code
_entity_poly.pdbx_strand_id
1 'polypeptide(L)'
;MGIGQKPTLHCKVNASATRLTSLQRKMAKKYMVECKFHNRRGIKTHIKVAMYTYARFLDLKEYFDAAWLICNTKCTSKTIEYRCMEIKNTSWAYPPGRWSLENMIERKHL
;
A
#
# COMPACT_ATOMS: atom_id res chain seq x y z
N MET A 1 8.73 -35.32 1.15
CA MET A 1 9.41 -34.05 0.82
C MET A 1 8.43 -32.91 1.07
N GLY A 2 8.50 -32.29 2.24
CA GLY A 2 7.55 -31.25 2.65
C GLY A 2 7.85 -29.93 1.96
N ILE A 3 6.90 -29.45 1.16
CA ILE A 3 6.92 -28.11 0.57
C ILE A 3 6.67 -27.13 1.71
N GLY A 4 7.74 -26.59 2.28
CA GLY A 4 7.67 -25.55 3.31
C GLY A 4 6.99 -24.31 2.74
N GLN A 5 5.72 -24.12 3.10
CA GLN A 5 5.02 -22.86 2.88
C GLN A 5 5.84 -21.77 3.57
N LYS A 6 6.42 -20.86 2.78
CA LYS A 6 7.04 -19.64 3.31
C LYS A 6 5.97 -18.91 4.12
N PRO A 7 6.30 -18.38 5.32
CA PRO A 7 5.35 -17.63 6.11
C PRO A 7 4.95 -16.38 5.32
N THR A 8 3.77 -16.44 4.71
CA THR A 8 3.07 -15.25 4.24
C THR A 8 2.74 -14.49 5.52
N LEU A 9 3.48 -13.41 5.79
CA LEU A 9 3.11 -12.43 6.79
C LEU A 9 1.67 -12.01 6.49
N HIS A 10 0.71 -12.54 7.26
CA HIS A 10 -0.64 -12.01 7.34
C HIS A 10 -0.50 -10.62 7.97
N CYS A 11 -0.34 -9.60 7.13
CA CYS A 11 -0.53 -8.23 7.55
C CYS A 11 -2.00 -8.09 7.90
N LYS A 12 -2.31 -8.04 9.20
CA LYS A 12 -3.66 -7.73 9.68
C LYS A 12 -4.00 -6.32 9.17
N VAL A 13 -4.86 -6.26 8.16
CA VAL A 13 -5.46 -5.04 7.64
C VAL A 13 -6.24 -4.40 8.78
N ASN A 14 -5.70 -3.32 9.36
CA ASN A 14 -6.45 -2.36 10.17
C ASN A 14 -5.65 -1.07 10.30
N ALA A 15 -5.83 -0.16 9.35
CA ALA A 15 -5.37 1.21 9.47
C ALA A 15 -6.53 2.18 9.23
N SER A 16 -7.37 2.36 10.25
CA SER A 16 -8.25 3.54 10.33
C SER A 16 -7.48 4.66 11.03
N ALA A 17 -6.92 5.60 10.27
CA ALA A 17 -6.31 6.79 10.84
C ALA A 17 -7.39 7.85 11.10
N THR A 18 -7.85 7.96 12.35
CA THR A 18 -8.75 9.02 12.80
C THR A 18 -8.00 9.92 13.78
N ARG A 19 -7.53 11.09 13.32
CA ARG A 19 -7.08 12.17 14.20
C ARG A 19 -8.16 13.24 14.22
N LEU A 20 -8.94 13.28 15.31
CA LEU A 20 -9.94 14.31 15.59
C LEU A 20 -9.22 15.53 16.18
N THR A 21 -9.10 16.59 15.39
CA THR A 21 -8.83 17.95 15.89
C THR A 21 -9.93 18.86 15.35
N SER A 22 -10.57 19.55 16.29
CA SER A 22 -11.74 20.44 16.20
C SER A 22 -12.01 21.14 14.85
N LEU A 23 -13.29 21.05 14.43
CA LEU A 23 -14.03 22.01 13.59
C LEU A 23 -13.92 21.99 12.06
N GLN A 24 -13.40 20.93 11.44
CA GLN A 24 -13.71 20.64 10.02
C GLN A 24 -14.04 19.17 9.84
N ARG A 25 -15.33 18.84 9.78
CA ARG A 25 -15.80 17.49 9.42
C ARG A 25 -15.60 17.25 7.92
N LYS A 26 -14.35 17.30 7.44
CA LYS A 26 -13.98 16.65 6.18
C LYS A 26 -14.33 15.18 6.37
N MET A 27 -15.25 14.66 5.57
CA MET A 27 -15.55 13.22 5.57
C MET A 27 -14.21 12.48 5.39
N ALA A 28 -13.76 11.81 6.45
CA ALA A 28 -12.45 11.18 6.46
C ALA A 28 -12.52 9.95 5.57
N LYS A 29 -11.72 9.92 4.50
CA LYS A 29 -11.61 8.73 3.65
C LYS A 29 -10.98 7.59 4.44
N LYS A 30 -11.64 6.43 4.46
CA LYS A 30 -11.13 5.17 4.99
C LYS A 30 -10.35 4.45 3.88
N TYR A 31 -9.12 4.07 4.18
CA TYR A 31 -8.25 3.38 3.24
C TYR A 31 -8.01 1.93 3.68
N MET A 32 -8.14 0.99 2.76
CA MET A 32 -7.61 -0.36 2.94
C MET A 32 -6.13 -0.35 2.57
N VAL A 33 -5.25 -0.55 3.54
CA VAL A 33 -3.80 -0.46 3.32
C VAL A 33 -3.19 -1.86 3.27
N GLU A 34 -2.49 -2.15 2.18
CA GLU A 34 -1.68 -3.37 2.02
C GLU A 34 -0.20 -2.99 2.04
N CYS A 35 0.56 -3.59 2.95
CA CYS A 35 2.00 -3.35 3.08
C CYS A 35 2.80 -4.55 2.59
N LYS A 36 3.55 -4.39 1.49
CA LYS A 36 4.42 -5.43 0.94
C LYS A 36 5.89 -5.12 1.20
N PHE A 37 6.51 -5.97 2.02
CA PHE A 37 7.94 -5.91 2.29
C PHE A 37 8.72 -6.97 1.48
N HIS A 38 9.90 -6.60 1.01
CA HIS A 38 10.90 -7.49 0.43
C HIS A 38 12.23 -7.36 1.20
N ASN A 39 12.78 -8.50 1.63
CA ASN A 39 14.03 -8.55 2.43
C ASN A 39 15.31 -8.40 1.59
N ARG A 40 15.20 -8.31 0.25
CA ARG A 40 16.36 -8.20 -0.64
C ARG A 40 16.20 -6.99 -1.54
N ARG A 41 17.29 -6.24 -1.71
CA ARG A 41 17.39 -5.13 -2.66
C ARG A 41 17.26 -5.66 -4.09
N GLY A 42 16.80 -4.81 -5.00
CA GLY A 42 16.63 -5.15 -6.42
C GLY A 42 15.34 -5.91 -6.77
N ILE A 43 14.63 -6.49 -5.80
CA ILE A 43 13.33 -7.12 -6.04
C ILE A 43 12.27 -6.03 -6.22
N LYS A 44 11.49 -6.13 -7.30
CA LYS A 44 10.36 -5.25 -7.56
C LYS A 44 9.05 -5.90 -7.14
N THR A 45 8.10 -5.10 -6.66
CA THR A 45 6.71 -5.57 -6.48
C THR A 45 6.04 -5.70 -7.85
N HIS A 46 5.45 -6.87 -8.11
CA HIS A 46 4.79 -7.21 -9.37
C HIS A 46 3.26 -7.02 -9.30
N ILE A 47 2.64 -6.95 -10.49
CA ILE A 47 1.21 -6.63 -10.68
C ILE A 47 0.27 -7.54 -9.90
N LYS A 48 0.65 -8.82 -9.69
CA LYS A 48 -0.14 -9.78 -8.90
C LYS A 48 -0.49 -9.26 -7.50
N VAL A 49 0.42 -8.51 -6.88
CA VAL A 49 0.16 -7.92 -5.55
C VAL A 49 -0.90 -6.84 -5.65
N ALA A 50 -0.79 -5.94 -6.62
CA ALA A 50 -1.78 -4.88 -6.81
C ALA A 50 -3.17 -5.43 -7.20
N MET A 51 -3.22 -6.46 -8.05
CA MET A 51 -4.47 -7.18 -8.38
C MET A 51 -5.10 -7.83 -7.16
N TYR A 52 -4.28 -8.48 -6.32
CA TYR A 52 -4.77 -9.09 -5.08
C TYR A 52 -5.31 -8.03 -4.10
N THR A 53 -4.58 -6.92 -3.92
CA THR A 53 -5.03 -5.79 -3.11
C THR A 53 -6.35 -5.22 -3.64
N TYR A 54 -6.49 -5.06 -4.95
CA TYR A 54 -7.72 -4.56 -5.54
C TYR A 54 -8.90 -5.53 -5.36
N ALA A 55 -8.69 -6.82 -5.59
CA ALA A 55 -9.73 -7.84 -5.34
C ALA A 55 -10.20 -7.82 -3.88
N ARG A 56 -9.28 -7.73 -2.92
CA ARG A 56 -9.62 -7.63 -1.49
C ARG A 56 -10.36 -6.35 -1.13
N PHE A 57 -10.03 -5.25 -1.81
CA PHE A 57 -10.76 -4.01 -1.65
C PHE A 57 -12.19 -4.12 -2.18
N LEU A 58 -12.40 -4.79 -3.32
CA LEU A 58 -13.76 -5.04 -3.83
C LEU A 58 -14.58 -5.88 -2.86
N ASP A 59 -14.00 -6.92 -2.27
CA ASP A 59 -14.67 -7.76 -1.25
C ASP A 59 -15.07 -6.96 0.00
N LEU A 60 -14.35 -5.86 0.31
CA LEU A 60 -14.52 -5.04 1.51
C LEU A 60 -14.97 -3.60 1.19
N LYS A 61 -15.52 -3.37 -0.02
CA LYS A 61 -15.79 -2.02 -0.54
C LYS A 61 -16.77 -1.22 0.32
N GLU A 62 -17.65 -1.90 1.05
CA GLU A 62 -18.60 -1.29 1.99
C GLU A 62 -17.91 -0.62 3.20
N TYR A 63 -16.68 -1.03 3.52
CA TYR A 63 -15.94 -0.56 4.70
C TYR A 63 -14.88 0.49 4.37
N PHE A 64 -14.43 0.57 3.10
CA PHE A 64 -13.30 1.40 2.68
C PHE A 64 -13.63 2.18 1.40
N ASP A 65 -13.16 3.42 1.32
CA ASP A 65 -13.36 4.28 0.15
C ASP A 65 -12.33 4.02 -0.96
N ALA A 66 -11.16 3.50 -0.61
CA ALA A 66 -10.08 3.19 -1.56
C ALA A 66 -9.04 2.24 -0.94
N ALA A 67 -8.28 1.57 -1.81
CA ALA A 67 -7.11 0.80 -1.45
C ALA A 67 -5.81 1.61 -1.52
N TRP A 68 -4.80 1.19 -0.78
CA TRP A 68 -3.46 1.77 -0.82
C TRP A 68 -2.39 0.67 -0.65
N LEU A 69 -1.65 0.43 -1.72
CA LEU A 69 -0.49 -0.46 -1.72
C LEU A 69 0.78 0.31 -1.31
N ILE A 70 1.45 -0.14 -0.26
CA ILE A 70 2.72 0.42 0.23
C ILE A 70 3.82 -0.63 0.10
N CYS A 71 4.95 -0.30 -0.53
CA CYS A 71 6.09 -1.21 -0.66
C CYS A 71 7.43 -0.57 -0.26
N ASN A 72 8.31 -1.34 0.36
CA ASN A 72 9.66 -0.87 0.71
C ASN A 72 10.65 -0.86 -0.47
N THR A 73 10.34 -1.53 -1.57
CA THR A 73 11.13 -1.51 -2.81
C THR A 73 10.34 -0.85 -3.96
N LYS A 74 10.95 -0.76 -5.15
CA LYS A 74 10.30 -0.21 -6.34
C LYS A 74 9.21 -1.16 -6.86
N CYS A 75 8.17 -0.61 -7.48
CA CYS A 75 7.19 -1.38 -8.23
C CYS A 75 7.62 -1.58 -9.69
N THR A 76 7.12 -2.62 -10.37
CA THR A 76 7.25 -2.71 -11.84
C THR A 76 6.34 -1.68 -12.52
N SER A 77 6.66 -1.27 -13.75
CA SER A 77 5.83 -0.32 -14.53
C SER A 77 4.38 -0.80 -14.64
N LYS A 78 4.17 -2.10 -14.92
CA LYS A 78 2.84 -2.72 -14.93
C LYS A 78 2.07 -2.55 -13.60
N THR A 79 2.76 -2.59 -12.47
CA THR A 79 2.14 -2.41 -11.14
C THR A 79 1.80 -0.94 -10.88
N ILE A 80 2.60 -0.02 -11.42
CA ILE A 80 2.36 1.43 -11.37
C ILE A 80 1.18 1.81 -12.28
N GLU A 81 1.14 1.24 -13.48
CA GLU A 81 0.08 1.41 -14.47
C GLU A 81 -1.26 0.81 -14.00
N TYR A 82 -1.22 -0.26 -13.19
CA TYR A 82 -2.40 -0.85 -12.56
C TYR A 82 -3.03 0.05 -11.47
N ARG A 83 -2.79 1.35 -11.51
CA ARG A 83 -3.51 2.34 -10.71
C ARG A 83 -4.90 2.55 -11.31
N CYS A 84 -5.83 1.62 -11.03
CA CYS A 84 -7.26 1.88 -11.24
C CYS A 84 -7.74 2.96 -10.25
N MET A 85 -8.90 3.58 -10.52
CA MET A 85 -9.40 4.79 -9.84
C MET A 85 -9.42 4.70 -8.30
N GLU A 86 -9.44 3.48 -7.74
CA GLU A 86 -9.60 3.23 -6.30
C GLU A 86 -8.38 2.58 -5.64
N ILE A 87 -7.21 2.46 -6.31
CA ILE A 87 -5.96 1.96 -5.67
C ILE A 87 -4.81 2.97 -5.74
N LYS A 88 -4.28 3.36 -4.58
CA LYS A 88 -3.05 4.17 -4.46
C LYS A 88 -1.82 3.28 -4.40
N ASN A 89 -0.68 3.81 -4.82
CA ASN A 89 0.62 3.13 -4.71
C ASN A 89 1.67 4.11 -4.15
N THR A 90 2.32 3.69 -3.06
CA THR A 90 3.52 4.32 -2.51
C THR A 90 4.61 3.27 -2.43
N SER A 91 5.70 3.48 -3.13
CA SER A 91 6.85 2.58 -3.14
C SER A 91 8.16 3.35 -3.02
N TRP A 92 9.28 2.63 -2.94
CA TRP A 92 10.59 3.29 -3.00
C TRP A 92 10.70 4.12 -4.29
N ALA A 93 11.09 5.39 -4.16
CA ALA A 93 11.14 6.36 -5.26
C ALA A 93 9.84 6.54 -6.10
N TYR A 94 8.66 6.14 -5.60
CA TYR A 94 7.38 6.36 -6.30
C TYR A 94 6.20 6.66 -5.34
N PRO A 95 5.26 7.56 -5.67
CA PRO A 95 5.27 8.46 -6.84
C PRO A 95 6.44 9.45 -6.76
N PRO A 96 6.88 10.00 -7.90
CA PRO A 96 7.95 11.00 -7.89
C PRO A 96 7.57 12.20 -7.02
N GLY A 97 8.58 12.83 -6.42
CA GLY A 97 8.40 13.93 -5.48
C GLY A 97 8.09 13.47 -4.06
N ARG A 98 7.43 14.32 -3.28
CA ARG A 98 7.40 14.26 -1.80
C ARG A 98 6.63 13.07 -1.19
N TRP A 99 6.01 12.24 -2.01
CA TRP A 99 5.08 11.19 -1.57
C TRP A 99 5.60 9.77 -1.81
N SER A 100 6.83 9.62 -2.31
CA SER A 100 7.52 8.33 -2.29
C SER A 100 7.87 7.92 -0.87
N LEU A 101 8.00 6.62 -0.63
CA LEU A 101 8.36 6.12 0.70
C LEU A 101 9.73 6.65 1.15
N GLU A 102 10.69 6.70 0.23
CA GLU A 102 12.04 7.25 0.43
C GLU A 102 12.00 8.71 0.91
N ASN A 103 11.33 9.59 0.15
CA ASN A 103 11.21 11.00 0.52
C ASN A 103 10.43 11.21 1.82
N MET A 104 9.46 10.34 2.12
CA MET A 104 8.72 10.39 3.39
C MET A 104 9.60 10.04 4.60
N ILE A 105 10.54 9.11 4.44
CA ILE A 105 11.51 8.72 5.47
C ILE A 105 12.55 9.83 5.64
N GLU A 106 13.16 10.29 4.55
CA GLU A 106 14.19 11.34 4.58
C GLU A 106 13.70 12.62 5.26
N ARG A 107 12.47 13.04 4.95
CA ARG A 107 11.85 14.24 5.56
C ARG A 107 11.58 14.12 7.05
N LYS A 108 11.45 12.90 7.56
CA LYS A 108 11.20 12.65 8.98
C LYS A 108 12.48 12.40 9.77
N HIS A 109 13.65 12.39 9.11
CA HIS A 109 14.94 12.07 9.73
C HIS A 109 14.90 10.76 10.53
N LEU A 110 14.25 9.73 9.96
CA LEU A 110 14.16 8.37 10.49
C LEU A 110 15.31 7.49 9.99
#